data_AF-A0A377DXY6-F1
#
_entry.id   AF-A0A377DXY6-F1
#
_cell.length_a   1.000
_cell.length_b   1.000
_cell.length_c   1.000
_cell.angle_alpha   90.00
_cell.angle_beta   90.00
_cell.angle_gamma   90.00
#
_symmetry.space_group_name_H-M   'P 1'
#
loop_
_entity.id
_entity.type
_entity.pdbx_description
1 polymer ?
#
loop_
_entity_poly.entity_id
_entity_poly.type
_entity_poly.pdbx_seq_one_letter_code
_entity_poly.pdbx_strand_id
1 'polypeptide(L)'
;MALPSSETYGEIDGVQGNDPAYGMPVTWIQAAQKAKALNMGYQVIDSASVIATHVNKIVRSYIPDLFNYDDITQLHNVYRRRHRVWRKI
;
A
#
# COMPACT_ATOMS: atom_id res chain seq x y z
N MET A 1 8.82 -8.14 5.24
CA MET A 1 9.15 -8.43 3.83
C MET A 1 10.38 -7.66 3.45
N ALA A 2 11.31 -8.26 2.71
CA ALA A 2 12.50 -7.60 2.21
C ALA A 2 12.46 -7.56 0.68
N LEU A 3 12.62 -6.36 0.14
CA LEU A 3 12.71 -6.09 -1.29
C LEU A 3 14.18 -5.82 -1.65
N PRO A 4 14.71 -6.45 -2.71
CA PRO A 4 16.02 -6.08 -3.21
C PRO A 4 15.99 -4.64 -3.72
N SER A 5 17.00 -3.85 -3.37
CA SER A 5 17.22 -2.54 -3.98
C SER A 5 18.09 -2.67 -5.23
N SER A 6 18.46 -1.54 -5.84
CA SER A 6 19.35 -1.53 -7.01
C SER A 6 20.71 -2.18 -6.75
N GLU A 7 21.20 -2.12 -5.52
CA GLU A 7 22.44 -2.75 -5.10
C GLU A 7 22.21 -3.55 -3.81
N THR A 8 22.33 -4.87 -3.90
CA THR A 8 22.26 -5.78 -2.75
C THR A 8 23.55 -6.57 -2.62
N TYR A 9 24.06 -6.68 -1.40
CA TYR A 9 25.34 -7.33 -1.10
C TYR A 9 25.17 -8.82 -0.77
N GLY A 10 24.52 -9.56 -1.68
CA GLY A 10 24.21 -10.99 -1.54
C GLY A 10 22.78 -11.28 -1.09
N GLU A 11 22.45 -12.56 -0.94
CA GLU A 11 21.11 -13.03 -0.56
C GLU A 11 20.93 -13.11 0.96
N ILE A 12 19.68 -12.94 1.40
CA ILE A 12 19.29 -13.07 2.81
C ILE A 12 18.44 -14.32 3.04
N ASP A 13 18.64 -14.94 4.21
CA ASP A 13 17.86 -16.10 4.62
C ASP A 13 16.40 -15.73 4.89
N GLY A 14 15.47 -16.51 4.34
CA GLY A 14 14.04 -16.33 4.56
C GLY A 14 13.20 -17.14 3.59
N VAL A 15 11.88 -16.93 3.64
CA VAL A 15 10.94 -17.61 2.76
C VAL A 15 10.78 -16.80 1.48
N GLN A 16 11.10 -17.41 0.33
CA GLN A 16 10.90 -16.79 -0.98
C GLN A 16 9.41 -16.66 -1.29
N GLY A 17 9.01 -15.54 -1.87
CA GLY A 17 7.63 -15.31 -2.28
C GLY A 17 7.51 -14.12 -3.22
N ASN A 18 6.27 -13.72 -3.49
CA ASN A 18 5.97 -12.57 -4.32
C ASN A 18 5.21 -11.51 -3.52
N ASP A 19 5.47 -10.25 -3.80
CA ASP A 19 4.71 -9.12 -3.28
C ASP A 19 3.25 -9.24 -3.76
N PRO A 20 2.26 -9.23 -2.86
CA PRO A 20 0.86 -9.45 -3.23
C PRO A 20 0.27 -8.28 -4.03
N ALA A 21 0.80 -7.06 -3.89
CA ALA A 21 0.33 -5.90 -4.64
C ALA A 21 0.92 -5.91 -6.06
N TYR A 22 2.21 -6.11 -6.22
CA TYR A 22 2.92 -5.89 -7.49
C TYR A 22 3.44 -7.16 -8.17
N GLY A 23 3.41 -8.32 -7.50
CA GLY A 23 3.91 -9.59 -8.03
C GLY A 23 5.43 -9.69 -8.11
N MET A 24 6.16 -8.75 -7.48
CA MET A 24 7.63 -8.72 -7.52
C MET A 24 8.22 -9.77 -6.58
N PRO A 25 9.37 -10.39 -6.91
CA PRO A 25 10.03 -11.33 -6.02
C PRO A 25 10.50 -10.65 -4.73
N VAL A 26 10.22 -11.29 -3.59
CA VAL A 26 10.55 -10.80 -2.25
C VAL A 26 11.00 -11.93 -1.35
N THR A 27 11.73 -11.58 -0.30
CA THR A 27 12.08 -12.52 0.77
C THR A 27 11.35 -12.15 2.07
N TRP A 28 10.61 -13.10 2.63
CA TRP A 28 10.00 -12.97 3.95
C TRP A 28 11.01 -13.32 5.04
N ILE A 29 11.32 -12.33 5.86
CA ILE A 29 12.30 -12.43 6.94
C ILE A 29 11.62 -12.25 8.30
N GLN A 30 12.22 -12.85 9.33
CA GLN A 30 11.84 -12.62 10.72
C GLN A 30 12.22 -11.19 11.15
N ALA A 31 11.51 -10.64 12.14
CA ALA A 31 11.76 -9.29 12.64
C ALA A 31 13.22 -9.10 13.12
N ALA A 32 13.81 -10.13 13.74
CA ALA A 32 15.20 -10.13 14.20
C ALA A 32 16.22 -9.96 13.05
N GLN A 33 15.87 -10.36 11.82
CA GLN A 33 16.75 -10.27 10.65
C GLN A 33 16.70 -8.89 9.97
N LYS A 34 15.83 -7.97 10.42
CA LYS A 34 15.65 -6.65 9.80
C LYS A 34 16.97 -5.88 9.69
N ALA A 35 17.76 -5.82 10.76
CA ALA A 35 19.03 -5.08 10.76
C ALA A 35 20.03 -5.67 9.75
N LYS A 36 20.15 -7.00 9.69
CA LYS A 36 20.99 -7.70 8.70
C LYS A 36 20.54 -7.38 7.27
N ALA A 37 19.25 -7.47 6.99
CA ALA A 37 18.71 -7.22 5.65
C ALA A 37 18.96 -5.77 5.19
N LEU A 38 18.76 -4.79 6.07
CA LEU A 38 19.06 -3.38 5.78
C LEU A 38 20.54 -3.17 5.46
N ASN A 39 21.44 -3.77 6.26
CA ASN A 39 22.89 -3.69 6.02
C ASN A 39 23.32 -4.35 4.70
N MET A 40 22.53 -5.30 4.20
CA MET A 40 22.76 -5.96 2.91
C MET A 40 22.13 -5.22 1.72
N GLY A 41 21.58 -4.02 1.94
CA GLY A 41 20.99 -3.19 0.89
C GLY A 41 19.54 -3.52 0.56
N TYR A 42 18.85 -4.33 1.37
CA TYR A 42 17.43 -4.59 1.19
C TYR A 42 16.58 -3.49 1.81
N GLN A 43 15.43 -3.20 1.19
CA GLN A 43 14.38 -2.41 1.83
C GLN A 43 13.46 -3.34 2.62
N VAL A 44 13.28 -3.06 3.91
CA VAL A 44 12.42 -3.87 4.77
C VAL A 44 11.10 -3.17 5.00
N ILE A 45 10.02 -3.81 4.56
CA ILE A 45 8.64 -3.37 4.73
C ILE A 45 7.96 -4.26 5.78
N ASP A 46 7.24 -3.64 6.71
CA ASP A 46 6.44 -4.35 7.71
C ASP A 46 5.15 -4.93 7.12
N SER A 47 4.62 -5.96 7.75
CA SER A 47 3.45 -6.68 7.23
C SER A 47 2.18 -5.82 7.14
N ALA A 48 2.00 -4.85 8.04
CA ALA A 48 0.82 -3.99 8.01
C ALA A 48 0.86 -3.07 6.78
N SER A 49 2.04 -2.51 6.46
CA SER A 49 2.25 -1.74 5.24
C SER A 49 2.01 -2.58 3.98
N VAL A 50 2.48 -3.83 3.94
CA VAL A 50 2.23 -4.73 2.79
C VAL A 50 0.72 -4.95 2.57
N ILE A 51 -0.01 -5.25 3.64
CA ILE A 51 -1.47 -5.45 3.58
C ILE A 51 -2.16 -4.16 3.13
N ALA A 52 -1.79 -3.01 3.71
CA ALA A 52 -2.37 -1.72 3.36
C ALA A 52 -2.15 -1.37 1.88
N THR A 53 -0.94 -1.60 1.34
CA THR A 53 -0.65 -1.39 -0.07
C THR A 53 -1.45 -2.33 -0.97
N HIS A 54 -1.57 -3.61 -0.61
CA HIS A 54 -2.35 -4.58 -1.38
C HIS A 54 -3.84 -4.22 -1.41
N VAL A 55 -4.44 -3.90 -0.27
CA VAL A 55 -5.83 -3.45 -0.17
C VAL A 55 -6.03 -2.16 -0.97
N ASN A 56 -5.14 -1.18 -0.85
CA ASN A 56 -5.25 0.06 -1.62
C ASN A 56 -5.26 -0.22 -3.13
N LYS A 57 -4.41 -1.13 -3.59
CA LYS A 57 -4.35 -1.51 -5.00
C LYS A 57 -5.63 -2.20 -5.45
N ILE A 58 -6.14 -3.16 -4.69
CA ILE A 58 -7.42 -3.83 -4.98
C ILE A 58 -8.53 -2.79 -5.08
N VAL A 59 -8.70 -1.94 -4.05
CA VAL A 59 -9.75 -0.91 -4.05
C VAL A 59 -9.65 -0.06 -5.31
N ARG A 60 -8.45 0.45 -5.65
CA ARG A 60 -8.25 1.26 -6.87
C ARG A 60 -8.62 0.53 -8.15
N SER A 61 -8.28 -0.76 -8.26
CA SER A 61 -8.61 -1.58 -9.43
C SER A 61 -10.11 -1.78 -9.60
N TYR A 62 -10.86 -1.80 -8.50
CA TYR A 62 -12.31 -2.02 -8.49
C TYR A 62 -13.12 -0.77 -8.10
N ILE A 63 -12.53 0.44 -8.16
CA ILE A 63 -13.24 1.69 -7.87
C ILE A 63 -14.54 1.81 -8.69
N PRO A 64 -14.56 1.50 -10.01
CA PRO A 64 -15.79 1.63 -10.79
C PRO A 64 -16.96 0.78 -10.27
N ASP A 65 -16.66 -0.37 -9.66
CA ASP A 65 -17.66 -1.27 -9.09
C ASP A 65 -18.06 -0.85 -7.67
N LEU A 66 -17.13 -0.23 -6.93
CA LEU A 66 -17.32 0.22 -5.55
C LEU A 66 -17.94 1.62 -5.44
N PHE A 67 -17.78 2.47 -6.46
CA PHE A 67 -18.19 3.87 -6.45
C PHE A 67 -19.43 4.08 -7.32
N ASN A 68 -20.58 4.19 -6.67
CA ASN A 68 -21.89 4.21 -7.31
C ASN A 68 -22.55 5.60 -7.28
N TYR A 69 -23.79 5.68 -7.76
CA TYR A 69 -24.56 6.92 -7.81
C TYR A 69 -24.87 7.52 -6.43
N ASP A 70 -25.12 6.69 -5.42
CA ASP A 70 -25.41 7.14 -4.06
C ASP A 70 -24.18 7.81 -3.45
N ASP A 71 -22.97 7.29 -3.74
CA ASP A 71 -21.70 7.90 -3.32
C ASP A 71 -21.52 9.30 -3.92
N ILE A 72 -21.89 9.49 -5.20
CA ILE A 72 -21.86 10.79 -5.86
C ILE A 72 -22.83 11.77 -5.20
N THR A 73 -24.03 11.29 -4.84
CA THR A 73 -25.05 12.10 -4.16
C THR A 73 -24.57 12.51 -2.77
N GLN A 74 -23.95 11.59 -2.04
CA GLN A 74 -23.36 11.87 -0.73
C GLN A 74 -22.21 12.88 -0.85
N LEU A 75 -21.34 12.73 -1.84
CA LEU A 75 -20.24 13.65 -2.10
C LEU A 75 -20.74 15.07 -2.43
N HIS A 76 -21.77 15.20 -3.28
CA HIS A 76 -22.42 16.47 -3.57
C HIS A 76 -23.00 17.12 -2.29
N ASN A 77 -23.65 16.33 -1.44
CA ASN A 77 -24.21 16.80 -0.18
C ASN A 77 -23.14 17.27 0.82
N VAL A 78 -21.99 16.60 0.87
CA VAL A 78 -20.82 17.03 1.65
C VAL A 78 -20.28 18.36 1.11
N TYR A 79 -20.08 18.46 -0.20
CA TYR A 79 -19.61 19.68 -0.86
C TYR A 79 -20.53 20.88 -0.57
N ARG A 80 -21.85 20.70 -0.74
CA ARG A 80 -22.86 21.74 -0.49
C ARG A 80 -22.87 22.21 0.96
N ARG A 81 -22.66 21.31 1.93
CA ARG A 81 -22.53 21.67 3.36
C ARG A 81 -21.28 22.49 3.62
N ARG A 82 -20.14 22.10 3.03
CA ARG A 82 -18.85 22.78 3.20
C ARG A 82 -18.83 24.18 2.58
N HIS A 83 -19.55 24.40 1.47
CA HIS A 83 -19.60 25.69 0.77
C HIS A 83 -20.88 26.51 1.02
N ARG A 84 -21.69 26.16 2.04
CA ARG A 84 -22.97 26.81 2.35
C ARG A 84 -22.88 28.27 2.82
N VAL A 85 -21.66 28.78 3.05
CA VAL A 85 -21.41 30.16 3.51
C VAL A 85 -21.63 31.19 2.39
N TRP A 86 -21.51 30.80 1.11
CA TRP A 86 -21.58 31.72 -0.04
C TRP A 86 -22.99 31.97 -0.61
N ARG A 87 -24.04 31.44 0.02
CA ARG A 87 -25.45 31.62 -0.43
C ARG A 87 -26.25 32.63 0.40
N LYS A 88 -25.61 33.36 1.31
CA LYS A 88 -26.24 34.34 2.21
C LYS A 88 -25.67 35.77 2.09
N ILE A 89 -24.93 36.06 1.02
CA ILE A 89 -24.49 37.41 0.66
C ILE A 89 -25.11 37.74 -0.70
#